data_AF-A0A8I1QJ83-F1
#
_entry.id   AF-A0A8I1QJ83-F1
#
_cell.length_a   1.000
_cell.length_b   1.000
_cell.length_c   1.000
_cell.angle_alpha   90.00
_cell.angle_beta   90.00
_cell.angle_gamma   90.00
#
_symmetry.space_group_name_H-M   'P 1'
#
loop_
_entity.id
_entity.type
_entity.pdbx_description
1 polymer ?
#
loop_
_entity_poly.entity_id
_entity_poly.type
_entity_poly.pdbx_seq_one_letter_code
_entity_poly.pdbx_strand_id
1 'polypeptide(L)'
;MVVARTGNVLLLAIVLGGGYGLFTWTVGMGHASMQKLAVDEGYCAPPQDCAEVVAALYLVASERFGMSGAHLDWCLGVDSWAEAKVRRGGWLKEIAVWFMYLPCGKLNETTS
;
A
#
# COMPACT_ATOMS: atom_id res chain seq x y z
N MET A 1 14.70 -39.32 -13.53
CA MET A 1 14.91 -37.87 -13.75
C MET A 1 13.82 -37.08 -13.02
N VAL A 2 14.00 -36.74 -11.72
CA VAL A 2 12.99 -36.00 -10.91
C VAL A 2 13.65 -34.89 -10.08
N VAL A 3 14.81 -34.38 -10.49
CA VAL A 3 15.58 -33.39 -9.69
C VAL A 3 15.47 -31.97 -10.26
N ALA A 4 14.96 -31.80 -11.49
CA ALA A 4 14.85 -30.49 -12.14
C ALA A 4 13.53 -29.73 -11.84
N ARG A 5 12.50 -30.39 -11.27
CA ARG A 5 11.19 -29.76 -11.00
C ARG A 5 11.06 -29.11 -9.63
N THR A 6 11.78 -29.59 -8.61
CA THR A 6 11.65 -29.11 -7.23
C THR A 6 12.31 -27.76 -7.00
N GLY A 7 13.45 -27.48 -7.62
CA GLY A 7 14.13 -26.19 -7.50
C GLY A 7 13.31 -25.01 -8.04
N ASN A 8 12.60 -25.22 -9.16
CA ASN A 8 11.76 -24.19 -9.78
C ASN A 8 10.49 -23.92 -8.97
N VAL A 9 9.90 -24.95 -8.35
CA VAL A 9 8.72 -24.82 -7.48
C VAL A 9 9.07 -24.08 -6.18
N LEU A 10 10.24 -24.33 -5.59
CA LEU A 10 10.69 -23.61 -4.40
C LEU A 10 10.95 -22.13 -4.69
N LEU A 11 11.60 -21.82 -5.82
CA LEU A 11 11.85 -20.44 -6.25
C LEU A 11 10.53 -19.70 -6.55
N LEU A 12 9.59 -20.34 -7.24
CA LEU A 12 8.25 -19.80 -7.46
C LEU A 12 7.51 -19.55 -6.14
N ALA A 13 7.59 -20.48 -5.18
CA ALA A 13 6.96 -20.32 -3.87
C ALA A 13 7.56 -19.15 -3.07
N ILE A 14 8.88 -18.95 -3.13
CA ILE A 14 9.55 -17.82 -2.48
C ILE A 14 9.16 -16.49 -3.14
N VAL A 15 9.13 -16.43 -4.46
CA VAL A 15 8.75 -15.21 -5.20
C VAL A 15 7.29 -14.86 -4.95
N LEU A 16 6.39 -15.84 -5.04
CA LEU A 16 4.95 -15.63 -4.80
C LEU A 16 4.66 -15.32 -3.33
N GLY A 17 5.29 -16.04 -2.39
CA GLY A 17 5.13 -15.79 -0.96
C GLY A 17 5.69 -14.43 -0.54
N GLY A 18 6.85 -14.05 -1.07
CA GLY A 18 7.45 -12.73 -0.84
C GLY A 18 6.61 -11.60 -1.42
N GLY A 19 6.12 -11.76 -2.65
CA GLY A 19 5.23 -10.79 -3.29
C GLY A 19 3.89 -10.62 -2.56
N TYR A 20 3.28 -11.73 -2.13
CA TYR A 20 2.03 -11.69 -1.38
C TYR A 20 2.20 -11.03 0.00
N GLY A 21 3.28 -11.34 0.71
CA GLY A 21 3.60 -10.70 1.99
C GLY A 21 3.80 -9.19 1.85
N LEU A 22 4.49 -8.75 0.80
CA LEU A 22 4.64 -7.33 0.50
C LEU A 22 3.30 -6.67 0.18
N PHE A 23 2.45 -7.35 -0.58
CA PHE A 23 1.12 -6.89 -0.93
C PHE A 23 0.25 -6.64 0.30
N THR A 24 0.08 -7.65 1.16
CA THR A 24 -0.78 -7.55 2.35
C THR A 24 -0.24 -6.54 3.36
N TRP A 25 1.08 -6.46 3.51
CA TRP A 25 1.71 -5.47 4.38
C TRP A 25 1.48 -4.04 3.87
N THR A 26 1.62 -3.81 2.57
CA THR A 26 1.43 -2.47 1.97
C THR A 26 -0.03 -2.03 2.08
N VAL A 27 -0.98 -2.91 1.71
CA VAL A 27 -2.43 -2.65 1.88
C VAL A 27 -2.78 -2.38 3.35
N GLY A 28 -2.21 -3.14 4.28
CA GLY A 28 -2.41 -2.92 5.71
C GLY A 28 -1.92 -1.54 6.18
N MET A 29 -0.80 -1.05 5.65
CA MET A 29 -0.33 0.31 5.94
C MET A 29 -1.27 1.38 5.37
N GLY A 30 -1.78 1.21 4.16
CA GLY A 30 -2.73 2.16 3.57
C GLY A 30 -4.04 2.25 4.35
N HIS A 31 -4.53 1.13 4.86
CA HIS A 31 -5.70 1.13 5.72
C HIS A 31 -5.46 1.87 7.05
N ALA A 32 -4.29 1.63 7.65
CA ALA A 32 -3.89 2.34 8.86
C ALA A 32 -3.69 3.85 8.63
N SER A 33 -3.19 4.26 7.47
CA SER A 33 -3.01 5.68 7.14
C SER A 33 -4.35 6.39 6.97
N MET A 34 -5.38 5.75 6.40
CA MET A 34 -6.73 6.31 6.32
C MET A 34 -7.35 6.54 7.69
N GLN A 35 -7.22 5.56 8.59
CA GLN A 35 -7.69 5.71 9.98
C GLN A 35 -6.96 6.85 10.69
N LYS A 36 -5.64 6.94 10.50
CA LYS A 36 -4.84 8.00 11.09
C LYS A 36 -5.22 9.37 10.54
N LEU A 37 -5.45 9.49 9.22
CA LEU A 37 -5.90 10.73 8.59
C LEU A 37 -7.25 11.19 9.16
N ALA A 38 -8.20 10.26 9.36
CA ALA A 38 -9.49 10.57 9.96
C ALA A 38 -9.37 11.15 11.38
N VAL A 39 -8.40 10.66 12.15
CA VAL A 39 -8.11 11.15 13.51
C VAL A 39 -7.36 12.48 13.48
N ASP A 40 -6.34 12.61 12.62
CA ASP A 40 -5.49 13.81 12.53
C ASP A 40 -6.28 15.04 12.02
N GLU A 41 -7.23 14.82 11.10
CA GLU A 41 -8.15 15.86 10.60
C GLU A 41 -9.33 16.13 11.57
N GLY A 42 -9.41 15.42 12.69
CA GLY A 42 -10.42 15.63 13.72
C GLY A 42 -11.83 15.17 13.35
N TYR A 43 -11.99 14.35 12.31
CA TYR A 43 -13.29 13.76 11.96
C TYR A 43 -13.78 12.76 13.00
N CYS A 44 -12.86 12.13 13.73
CA CYS A 44 -13.18 11.26 14.85
C CYS A 44 -12.09 11.31 15.92
N ALA A 45 -12.46 10.98 17.17
CA ALA A 45 -11.52 10.88 18.29
C ALA A 45 -11.64 9.50 18.95
N PRO A 46 -10.53 8.80 19.24
CA PRO A 46 -10.58 7.58 20.03
C PRO A 46 -11.24 7.88 21.39
N PRO A 47 -12.17 7.06 21.90
CA PRO A 47 -12.50 5.69 21.49
C PRO A 47 -13.77 5.56 20.61
N GLN A 48 -14.27 6.63 20.00
CA GLN A 48 -15.45 6.53 19.13
C GLN A 48 -15.14 5.71 17.88
N ASP A 49 -16.14 4.99 17.37
CA ASP A 49 -15.98 4.11 16.21
C ASP A 49 -15.75 4.95 14.95
N CYS A 50 -14.48 5.11 14.56
CA CYS A 50 -14.09 5.82 13.34
C CYS A 50 -14.47 5.07 12.06
N ALA A 51 -15.02 3.85 12.15
CA ALA A 51 -15.29 3.00 11.01
C ALA A 51 -16.23 3.65 9.98
N GLU A 52 -17.27 4.36 10.42
CA GLU A 52 -18.24 5.00 9.51
C GLU A 52 -17.60 6.16 8.74
N VAL A 53 -16.81 7.00 9.42
CA VAL A 53 -16.09 8.13 8.80
C VAL A 53 -15.07 7.61 7.81
N VAL A 54 -14.29 6.60 8.20
CA VAL A 54 -13.28 5.99 7.33
C VAL A 54 -13.96 5.38 6.10
N ALA A 55 -15.09 4.67 6.28
CA ALA A 55 -15.87 4.15 5.15
C ALA A 55 -16.36 5.26 4.21
N ALA A 56 -16.82 6.39 4.74
CA ALA A 56 -17.21 7.54 3.94
C ALA A 56 -16.03 8.15 3.17
N LEU A 57 -14.85 8.26 3.79
CA LEU A 57 -13.62 8.72 3.12
C LEU A 57 -13.22 7.78 1.99
N TYR A 58 -13.31 6.46 2.17
CA TYR A 58 -13.08 5.49 1.10
C TYR A 58 -14.07 5.62 -0.03
N LEU A 59 -15.35 5.86 0.24
CA LEU A 59 -16.35 6.08 -0.80
C LEU A 59 -16.00 7.31 -1.63
N VAL A 60 -15.72 8.46 -0.98
CA VAL A 60 -15.35 9.69 -1.69
C VAL A 60 -14.05 9.50 -2.49
N ALA A 61 -13.05 8.84 -1.90
CA ALA A 61 -11.77 8.61 -2.56
C ALA A 61 -11.90 7.63 -3.74
N SER A 62 -12.64 6.54 -3.57
CA SER A 62 -12.91 5.57 -4.64
C SER A 62 -13.68 6.18 -5.81
N GLU A 63 -14.68 7.03 -5.55
CA GLU A 63 -15.40 7.78 -6.59
C GLU A 63 -14.49 8.79 -7.30
N ARG A 64 -13.68 9.54 -6.54
CA ARG A 64 -12.79 10.57 -7.08
C ARG A 64 -11.69 9.99 -7.96
N PHE A 65 -11.11 8.87 -7.55
CA PHE A 65 -9.98 8.24 -8.25
C PHE A 65 -10.41 7.10 -9.19
N GLY A 66 -11.68 6.69 -9.16
CA GLY A 66 -12.17 5.54 -9.92
C GLY A 66 -11.49 4.22 -9.54
N MET A 67 -11.06 4.09 -8.28
CA MET A 67 -10.28 2.96 -7.77
C MET A 67 -11.07 2.14 -6.75
N SER A 68 -10.80 0.83 -6.66
CA SER A 68 -11.34 0.01 -5.57
C SER A 68 -10.67 0.34 -4.24
N GLY A 69 -11.32 0.03 -3.11
CA GLY A 69 -10.74 0.26 -1.78
C GLY A 69 -9.36 -0.39 -1.59
N ALA A 70 -9.20 -1.64 -2.03
CA ALA A 70 -7.91 -2.36 -1.94
C ALA A 70 -6.82 -1.74 -2.83
N HIS A 71 -7.19 -1.16 -3.97
CA HIS A 71 -6.27 -0.44 -4.84
C HIS A 71 -5.85 0.89 -4.20
N LEU A 72 -6.80 1.59 -3.58
CA LEU A 72 -6.54 2.80 -2.82
C LEU A 72 -5.61 2.53 -1.62
N ASP A 73 -5.85 1.45 -0.89
CA ASP A 73 -5.01 0.98 0.22
C ASP A 73 -3.59 0.67 -0.21
N TRP A 74 -3.44 -0.02 -1.35
CA TRP A 74 -2.13 -0.25 -1.92
C TRP A 74 -1.42 1.09 -2.13
N CYS A 75 -2.04 2.04 -2.82
CA CYS A 75 -1.42 3.33 -3.16
C CYS A 75 -1.05 4.18 -1.95
N LEU A 76 -1.92 4.25 -0.95
CA LEU A 76 -1.63 4.94 0.31
C LEU A 76 -0.53 4.24 1.12
N GLY A 77 -0.47 2.91 1.04
CA GLY A 77 0.61 2.13 1.63
C GLY A 77 1.96 2.38 0.95
N VAL A 78 1.97 2.48 -0.39
CA VAL A 78 3.17 2.86 -1.15
C VAL A 78 3.63 4.26 -0.74
N ASP A 79 2.70 5.20 -0.58
CA ASP A 79 2.98 6.58 -0.17
C ASP A 79 3.58 6.66 1.24
N SER A 80 2.97 5.95 2.19
CA SER A 80 3.50 5.79 3.54
C SER A 80 4.92 5.20 3.53
N TRP A 81 5.19 4.25 2.63
CA TRP A 81 6.54 3.71 2.46
C TRP A 81 7.48 4.73 1.82
N ALA A 82 7.04 5.47 0.80
CA ALA A 82 7.83 6.53 0.16
C ALA A 82 8.33 7.57 1.16
N GLU A 83 7.52 7.93 2.14
CA GLU A 83 7.89 8.88 3.20
C GLU A 83 8.76 8.28 4.32
N ALA A 84 8.71 6.96 4.53
CA ALA A 84 9.44 6.30 5.61
C ALA A 84 10.98 6.46 5.48
N LYS A 85 11.63 7.19 6.39
CA LYS A 85 13.08 7.41 6.34
C LYS A 85 13.85 6.10 6.52
N VAL A 86 14.61 5.68 5.50
CA VAL A 86 15.52 4.54 5.58
C VAL A 86 16.94 4.99 5.88
N ARG A 87 17.59 4.31 6.85
CA ARG A 87 18.93 4.65 7.34
C ARG A 87 20.07 4.35 6.34
N ARG A 88 19.82 3.50 5.34
CA ARG A 88 20.78 3.10 4.29
C ARG A 88 20.00 2.60 3.07
N GLY A 89 20.51 2.88 1.85
CA GLY A 89 19.93 2.36 0.61
C GLY A 89 18.75 3.15 0.03
N GLY A 90 18.73 4.48 0.19
CA GLY A 90 17.64 5.34 -0.30
C GLY A 90 17.31 5.14 -1.79
N TRP A 91 18.33 4.98 -2.64
CA TRP A 91 18.13 4.79 -4.08
C TRP A 91 17.44 3.46 -4.43
N LEU A 92 17.72 2.37 -3.71
CA LEU A 92 17.04 1.07 -3.92
C LEU A 92 15.58 1.16 -3.51
N LYS A 93 15.31 1.89 -2.42
CA LYS A 93 13.96 2.19 -1.97
C LYS A 93 13.22 3.03 -3.02
N GLU A 94 13.83 4.09 -3.53
CA GLU A 94 13.23 4.94 -4.57
C GLU A 94 12.82 4.13 -5.80
N ILE A 95 13.70 3.24 -6.29
CA ILE A 95 13.38 2.35 -7.40
C ILE A 95 12.21 1.43 -7.05
N ALA A 96 12.24 0.79 -5.88
CA ALA A 96 11.16 -0.11 -5.46
C ALA A 96 9.82 0.61 -5.36
N VAL A 97 9.80 1.77 -4.70
CA VAL A 97 8.62 2.64 -4.56
C VAL A 97 8.11 3.07 -5.93
N TRP A 98 8.99 3.46 -6.86
CA TRP A 98 8.62 3.81 -8.23
C TRP A 98 7.87 2.68 -8.94
N PHE A 99 8.37 1.45 -8.86
CA PHE A 99 7.67 0.28 -9.42
C PHE A 99 6.34 0.02 -8.72
N MET A 100 6.26 0.23 -7.40
CA MET A 100 5.04 0.02 -6.64
C MET A 100 3.95 1.06 -6.91
N TYR A 101 4.31 2.27 -7.36
CA TYR A 101 3.38 3.28 -7.82
C TYR A 101 2.81 3.04 -9.23
N LEU A 102 3.40 2.17 -10.04
CA LEU A 102 2.89 1.88 -11.40
C LEU A 102 1.38 1.59 -11.45
N PRO A 103 0.80 0.71 -10.60
CA PRO A 103 -0.64 0.48 -10.61
C PRO A 103 -1.46 1.70 -10.15
N CYS A 104 -0.87 2.67 -9.45
CA CYS A 104 -1.58 3.83 -8.88
C CYS A 104 -1.85 4.96 -9.89
N GLY A 105 -1.27 4.89 -11.10
CA GLY A 105 -1.45 5.93 -12.11
C GLY A 105 -0.95 7.31 -11.65
N LYS A 106 -1.53 8.38 -12.20
CA LYS A 106 -1.13 9.80 -12.03
C LYS A 106 -1.19 10.39 -10.60
N LEU A 107 -1.17 9.60 -9.53
CA LEU A 107 -0.94 10.14 -8.18
C LEU A 107 0.44 10.81 -8.06
N ASN A 108 1.38 10.47 -8.94
CA ASN A 108 2.70 11.09 -9.07
C ASN A 108 2.69 12.53 -9.64
N GLU A 109 1.57 13.04 -10.16
CA GLU A 109 1.50 14.39 -10.75
C GLU A 109 1.05 15.48 -9.78
N THR A 110 0.58 15.11 -8.58
CA THR A 110 0.07 16.06 -7.58
C THR A 110 1.12 16.54 -6.57
N THR A 111 2.35 16.03 -6.68
CA THR A 111 3.49 16.33 -5.80
C THR A 111 4.63 17.01 -6.57
N SER A 112 4.30 17.91 -7.49
CA SER A 112 5.25 18.84 -8.12
C SER A 112 4.85 20.29 -7.93
#